data_AF-A0AAW1CTX5-F1
#
_entry.id   AF-A0AAW1CTX5-F1
#
_cell.length_a   1.000
_cell.length_b   1.000
_cell.length_c   1.000
_cell.angle_alpha   90.00
_cell.angle_beta   90.00
_cell.angle_gamma   90.00
#
_symmetry.space_group_name_H-M   'P 1'
#
loop_
_entity.id
_entity.type
_entity.pdbx_description
1 polymer ?
#
loop_
_entity_poly.entity_id
_entity_poly.type
_entity_poly.pdbx_seq_one_letter_code
_entity_poly.pdbx_strand_id
1 'polypeptide(L)'
;MDLSKVKNDEKLRLCQWYFKAGFAFLPFVWFVNSIWFFNDAFRKPPFDEQKLIRKYVIFSAYGALVWAIIISVWIYIFQSYRVAWGEFGDTISCLIPTGRA
;
A
#
# COMPACT_ATOMS: atom_id res chain seq x y z
N MET A 1 -14.50 -8.98 7.43
CA MET A 1 -15.81 -8.33 7.18
C MET A 1 -16.32 -8.83 5.83
N ASP A 2 -17.56 -9.31 5.76
CA ASP A 2 -18.08 -9.94 4.54
C ASP A 2 -18.65 -8.88 3.59
N LEU A 3 -17.94 -8.61 2.48
CA LEU A 3 -18.35 -7.63 1.46
C LEU A 3 -19.65 -8.03 0.75
N SER A 4 -20.10 -9.28 0.84
CA SER A 4 -21.36 -9.69 0.21
C SER A 4 -22.59 -9.08 0.91
N LYS A 5 -22.46 -8.73 2.19
CA LYS A 5 -23.56 -8.22 3.04
C LYS A 5 -23.65 -6.70 3.10
N VAL A 6 -22.69 -5.99 2.50
CA VAL A 6 -22.59 -4.52 2.53
C VAL A 6 -23.29 -3.94 1.30
N LYS A 7 -24.08 -2.87 1.47
CA LYS A 7 -24.72 -2.15 0.35
C LYS A 7 -23.66 -1.53 -0.56
N ASN A 8 -23.98 -1.34 -1.85
CA ASN A 8 -23.03 -0.79 -2.82
C ASN A 8 -22.51 0.60 -2.37
N ASP A 9 -23.39 1.52 -1.97
CA ASP A 9 -22.99 2.85 -1.50
C ASP A 9 -21.98 2.82 -0.35
N GLU A 10 -22.15 1.89 0.58
CA GLU A 10 -21.26 1.73 1.72
C GLU A 10 -19.89 1.20 1.29
N LYS A 11 -19.84 0.32 0.27
CA LYS A 11 -18.58 -0.15 -0.32
C LYS A 11 -17.81 0.98 -0.97
N LEU A 12 -18.49 1.86 -1.70
CA LEU A 12 -17.85 3.03 -2.30
C LEU A 12 -17.26 3.92 -1.22
N ARG A 13 -18.03 4.22 -0.16
CA ARG A 13 -17.56 5.03 0.97
C ARG A 13 -16.36 4.38 1.66
N LEU A 14 -16.39 3.07 1.86
CA LEU A 14 -15.29 2.32 2.47
C LEU A 14 -14.04 2.40 1.59
N CYS A 15 -14.16 2.14 0.28
CA CYS A 15 -13.05 2.21 -0.66
C CYS A 15 -12.40 3.61 -0.69
N GLN A 16 -13.20 4.67 -0.68
CA GLN A 16 -12.71 6.05 -0.58
C GLN A 16 -11.98 6.31 0.74
N TRP A 17 -12.47 5.77 1.85
CA TRP A 17 -11.85 5.97 3.15
C TRP A 17 -10.51 5.23 3.25
N TYR A 18 -10.44 4.00 2.78
CA TYR A 18 -9.19 3.24 2.69
C TYR A 18 -8.18 3.93 1.75
N PHE A 19 -8.64 4.50 0.64
CA PHE A 19 -7.79 5.29 -0.24
C PHE A 19 -7.24 6.53 0.46
N LYS A 20 -8.08 7.28 1.20
CA LYS A 20 -7.62 8.45 1.97
C LYS A 20 -6.66 8.06 3.10
N ALA A 21 -6.94 6.98 3.81
CA ALA A 21 -6.10 6.48 4.89
C ALA A 21 -4.69 6.09 4.41
N GLY A 22 -4.56 5.57 3.19
CA GLY A 22 -3.24 5.25 2.64
C GLY A 22 -2.31 6.45 2.44
N PHE A 23 -2.84 7.68 2.34
CA PHE A 23 -2.00 8.89 2.31
C PHE A 23 -1.28 9.19 3.62
N ALA A 24 -1.70 8.60 4.74
CA ALA A 24 -1.00 8.71 6.02
C ALA A 24 0.20 7.73 6.11
N PHE A 25 0.97 7.59 5.00
CA PHE A 25 2.14 6.72 4.89
C PHE A 25 1.85 5.21 5.12
N LEU A 26 0.65 4.76 4.76
CA LEU A 26 0.22 3.37 4.94
C LEU A 26 0.05 2.65 3.59
N PRO A 27 1.15 2.28 2.91
CA PRO A 27 1.06 1.61 1.60
C PRO A 27 0.36 0.25 1.67
N PHE A 28 0.45 -0.43 2.81
CA PHE A 28 -0.24 -1.69 3.04
C PHE A 28 -1.77 -1.54 3.00
N VAL A 29 -2.30 -0.40 3.44
CA VAL A 29 -3.75 -0.13 3.36
C VAL A 29 -4.21 0.01 1.91
N TRP A 30 -3.42 0.68 1.06
CA TRP A 30 -3.69 0.74 -0.38
C TRP A 30 -3.62 -0.63 -1.05
N PHE A 31 -2.67 -1.46 -0.65
CA PHE A 31 -2.57 -2.83 -1.15
C PHE A 31 -3.81 -3.67 -0.78
N VAL A 32 -4.22 -3.64 0.49
CA VAL A 32 -5.43 -4.35 0.97
C VAL A 32 -6.67 -3.83 0.26
N ASN A 33 -6.83 -2.50 0.13
CA ASN A 33 -7.94 -1.89 -0.60
C ASN A 33 -8.03 -2.42 -2.03
N SER A 34 -6.87 -2.53 -2.70
CA SER A 34 -6.81 -2.98 -4.09
C SER A 34 -7.25 -4.43 -4.24
N ILE A 35 -6.79 -5.35 -3.38
CA ILE A 35 -7.14 -6.77 -3.43
C ILE A 35 -8.59 -7.00 -3.01
N TRP A 36 -9.02 -6.36 -1.92
CA TRP A 36 -10.33 -6.62 -1.32
C TRP A 36 -11.49 -6.16 -2.23
N PHE A 37 -11.33 -5.00 -2.89
CA PHE A 37 -12.32 -4.49 -3.85
C PHE A 37 -12.08 -4.95 -5.30
N PHE A 38 -11.03 -5.72 -5.59
CA PHE A 38 -10.74 -6.22 -6.94
C PHE A 38 -11.90 -7.04 -7.52
N ASN A 39 -12.47 -7.94 -6.71
CA ASN A 39 -13.59 -8.77 -7.13
C ASN A 39 -14.85 -7.93 -7.42
N ASP A 40 -15.14 -6.93 -6.58
CA ASP A 40 -16.29 -6.03 -6.78
C ASP A 40 -16.07 -5.10 -8.00
N ALA A 41 -14.83 -4.69 -8.27
CA ALA A 41 -14.48 -3.81 -9.39
C ALA A 41 -14.44 -4.51 -10.76
N PHE A 42 -14.05 -5.79 -10.82
CA PHE A 42 -13.78 -6.48 -12.11
C PHE A 42 -14.60 -7.75 -12.34
N ARG A 43 -15.08 -8.44 -11.30
CA ARG A 43 -15.80 -9.73 -11.47
C ARG A 43 -17.32 -9.62 -11.37
N LYS A 44 -17.87 -8.58 -10.73
CA LYS A 44 -19.32 -8.42 -10.56
C LYS A 44 -20.00 -7.79 -11.78
N PRO A 45 -21.29 -8.09 -12.01
CA PRO A 45 -22.11 -7.42 -13.04
C PRO A 45 -22.07 -5.90 -12.87
N PRO A 46 -22.24 -5.14 -13.97
CA PRO A 46 -22.18 -3.69 -13.91
C PRO A 46 -23.24 -3.08 -12.99
N PHE A 47 -22.81 -2.20 -12.09
CA PHE A 47 -23.64 -1.36 -11.22
C PHE A 47 -23.11 0.07 -11.24
N ASP A 48 -23.95 1.06 -10.93
CA ASP A 48 -23.67 2.49 -11.17
C ASP A 48 -22.36 2.98 -10.53
N GLU A 49 -22.07 2.54 -9.31
CA GLU A 49 -20.88 2.97 -8.55
C GLU A 49 -19.60 2.20 -8.92
N GLN A 50 -19.69 1.13 -9.71
CA GLN A 50 -18.56 0.25 -10.04
C GLN A 50 -17.42 1.01 -10.72
N LYS A 51 -17.76 1.98 -11.58
CA LYS A 51 -16.77 2.80 -12.29
C LYS A 51 -15.90 3.61 -11.32
N LEU A 52 -16.51 4.15 -10.27
CA LEU A 52 -15.80 4.91 -9.24
C LEU A 52 -14.91 3.99 -8.41
N ILE A 53 -15.45 2.85 -7.95
CA ILE A 53 -14.68 1.85 -7.18
C ILE A 53 -13.47 1.38 -7.99
N ARG A 54 -13.65 1.06 -9.28
CA ARG A 54 -12.55 0.65 -10.16
C ARG A 54 -11.46 1.71 -10.26
N LYS A 55 -11.82 2.99 -10.38
CA LYS A 55 -10.86 4.11 -10.41
C LYS A 55 -10.05 4.19 -9.11
N TYR A 56 -10.70 4.09 -7.95
CA TYR A 56 -10.01 4.11 -6.65
C TYR A 56 -9.13 2.88 -6.43
N VAL A 57 -9.57 1.69 -6.85
CA VAL A 57 -8.78 0.45 -6.79
C VAL A 57 -7.50 0.58 -7.63
N ILE A 58 -7.60 1.11 -8.85
CA ILE A 58 -6.43 1.30 -9.72
C ILE A 58 -5.47 2.33 -9.12
N PHE A 59 -5.97 3.44 -8.59
CA PHE A 59 -5.11 4.44 -7.93
C PHE A 59 -4.46 3.92 -6.65
N SER A 60 -5.19 3.14 -5.83
CA SER A 60 -4.60 2.44 -4.69
C SER A 60 -3.50 1.48 -5.13
N ALA A 61 -3.71 0.71 -6.19
CA ALA A 61 -2.70 -0.22 -6.68
C ALA A 61 -1.44 0.50 -7.15
N TYR A 62 -1.59 1.60 -7.88
CA TYR A 62 -0.47 2.44 -8.29
C TYR A 62 0.26 3.05 -7.09
N GLY A 63 -0.48 3.61 -6.12
CA GLY A 63 0.10 4.16 -4.90
C GLY A 63 0.88 3.11 -4.10
N ALA A 64 0.35 1.89 -3.97
CA ALA A 64 1.02 0.79 -3.31
C ALA A 64 2.31 0.37 -4.04
N LEU A 65 2.28 0.32 -5.37
CA LEU A 65 3.45 0.00 -6.20
C LEU A 65 4.53 1.07 -6.09
N VAL A 66 4.16 2.35 -6.16
CA VAL A 66 5.11 3.47 -5.98
C VAL A 66 5.79 3.39 -4.61
N TRP A 67 5.02 3.15 -3.55
CA TRP A 67 5.60 2.97 -2.21
C TRP A 67 6.49 1.74 -2.10
N ALA A 68 6.11 0.62 -2.72
CA ALA A 68 6.95 -0.56 -2.74
C ALA A 68 8.31 -0.26 -3.39
N ILE A 69 8.33 0.45 -4.52
CA ILE A 69 9.57 0.89 -5.17
C ILE A 69 10.37 1.81 -4.25
N ILE A 70 9.75 2.82 -3.65
CA ILE A 70 10.45 3.76 -2.74
C ILE A 70 11.10 3.01 -1.58
N ILE A 71 10.37 2.11 -0.93
CA ILE A 71 10.88 1.32 0.19
C ILE A 71 11.99 0.38 -0.28
N SER A 72 11.82 -0.32 -1.41
CA SER A 72 12.84 -1.20 -1.96
C SER A 72 14.13 -0.46 -2.32
N VAL A 73 14.03 0.71 -2.93
CA VAL A 73 15.19 1.57 -3.24
C VAL A 73 15.87 2.04 -1.97
N TRP A 74 15.11 2.47 -0.96
CA TRP A 74 15.66 2.87 0.33
C TRP A 74 16.40 1.71 1.01
N ILE A 75 15.80 0.51 1.04
CA ILE A 75 16.43 -0.69 1.59
C ILE A 75 17.72 -1.02 0.82
N TYR A 76 17.70 -0.95 -0.51
CA TYR A 76 18.87 -1.21 -1.34
C TYR A 76 20.02 -0.24 -1.04
N ILE A 77 19.73 1.07 -0.98
CA ILE A 77 20.71 2.11 -0.64
C ILE A 77 21.25 1.87 0.78
N PHE A 78 20.35 1.64 1.74
CA PHE A 78 20.74 1.40 3.13
C PHE A 78 21.67 0.18 3.21
N GLN A 79 21.28 -0.97 2.66
CA GLN A 79 22.10 -2.19 2.69
C GLN A 79 23.43 -2.03 1.96
N SER A 80 23.50 -1.24 0.88
CA SER A 80 24.73 -1.06 0.10
C SER A 80 25.71 -0.07 0.74
N TYR A 81 25.20 1.00 1.37
CA TYR A 81 26.00 2.13 1.83
C TYR A 81 26.04 2.29 3.36
N ARG A 82 25.32 1.48 4.14
CA ARG A 82 25.30 1.56 5.63
C ARG A 82 26.69 1.66 6.22
N VAL A 83 27.61 0.78 5.80
CA VAL A 83 28.99 0.71 6.31
C VAL A 83 29.78 1.96 5.91
N ALA A 84 29.57 2.45 4.68
CA ALA A 84 30.22 3.66 4.19
C ALA A 84 29.74 4.93 4.91
N TRP A 85 28.55 4.91 5.51
CA TRP A 85 28.01 6.03 6.30
C TRP A 85 28.57 6.12 7.72
N GLY A 86 29.33 5.11 8.18
CA GLY A 86 29.95 5.10 9.50
C GLY A 86 28.96 5.31 10.65
N GLU A 87 29.26 6.27 11.52
CA GLU A 87 28.46 6.57 12.73
C GLU A 87 26.99 6.91 12.42
N PHE A 88 26.73 7.60 11.30
CA PHE A 88 25.36 7.89 10.88
C PHE A 88 24.60 6.61 10.53
N GLY A 89 25.27 5.69 9.82
CA GLY A 89 24.72 4.38 9.46
C GLY A 89 24.37 3.54 10.69
N ASP A 90 25.20 3.58 11.73
CA ASP A 90 24.94 2.89 13.00
C ASP A 90 23.80 3.54 13.80
N THR A 91 23.72 4.88 13.81
CA THR A 91 22.70 5.62 14.57
C THR A 91 21.28 5.34 14.05
N ILE A 92 21.10 5.23 12.73
CA ILE A 92 19.80 4.94 12.12
C ILE A 92 19.52 3.42 12.00
N SER A 93 20.50 2.58 12.35
CA SER A 93 20.34 1.12 12.37
C SER A 93 19.58 0.70 13.63
N CYS A 94 18.36 0.20 13.46
CA CYS A 94 17.62 -0.41 14.57
C CYS A 94 18.21 -1.79 14.97
N LEU A 95 18.82 -2.48 14.02
CA LEU A 95 19.44 -3.79 14.20
C LEU A 95 20.81 -3.78 13.53
N ILE A 96 21.86 -3.92 14.34
CA ILE A 96 23.25 -4.01 13.86
C ILE A 96 23.63 -5.50 13.78
N PRO A 97 24.03 -6.02 12.61
CA PRO A 97 24.45 -7.41 12.49
C PRO A 97 25.77 -7.62 13.25
N THR A 98 25.77 -8.50 14.24
CA THR A 98 26.96 -8.79 15.07
C THR A 98 28.06 -9.57 14.34
N GLY A 99 27.77 -10.14 13.16
CA GLY A 99 28.70 -10.98 12.40
C GLY A 99 29.28 -10.36 11.13
N ARG A 100 28.91 -9.12 10.77
CA ARG A 100 29.45 -8.40 9.61
C ARG A 100 29.60 -6.93 9.97
N ALA A 101 30.83 -6.41 9.84
CA ALA A 101 31.13 -5.00 9.97
C ALA A 101 30.46 -4.20 8.82
#